data_AF-A0A370F419-F1
#
_entry.id   AF-A0A370F419-F1
#
_cell.length_a   1.000
_cell.length_b   1.000
_cell.length_c   1.000
_cell.angle_alpha   90.00
_cell.angle_beta   90.00
_cell.angle_gamma   90.00
#
_symmetry.space_group_name_H-M   'P 1'
#
loop_
_entity.id
_entity.type
_entity.pdbx_description
1 polymer ?
#
loop_
_entity_poly.entity_id
_entity_poly.type
_entity_poly.pdbx_seq_one_letter_code
_entity_poly.pdbx_strand_id
1 'polypeptide(L)'
;MKNIGIYSLSPADYLLGNKLDPLLYLYDKLFIKENLKIDLLLPIIQKLGYEKEYYAKLKEIENLEKYGFIEILDEKKTPKVNNDLIQRMLNKAYEISYEVAYNNKESGIKYFFDLIESQEKVQDLNSRCYSMKLNTVNKNIYIPILKEPHNQFLDEHTVKNSAVYSILTNKIPTPTDFNYLQLSELKSDPDFKLKSYRLRNWINEVSKENLSTKEIEQKLEYLLEEYTQQFLLHKMKYTLSSFESFITLTADTIENLARLKFGAVAKTIFDIQKSDIAFLEAETNFAGREVALIHKIKNLS
;
A
#
# COMPACT_ATOMS: atom_id res chain seq x y z
N MET A 1 1.35 -7.60 18.19
CA MET A 1 2.34 -7.93 17.14
C MET A 1 2.08 -6.98 15.98
N LYS A 2 3.09 -6.21 15.54
CA LYS A 2 2.93 -5.28 14.40
C LYS A 2 3.29 -5.96 13.08
N ASN A 3 2.63 -5.57 12.00
CA ASN A 3 3.00 -5.92 10.63
C ASN A 3 3.86 -4.80 10.04
N ILE A 4 5.11 -5.10 9.77
CA ILE A 4 6.12 -4.15 9.30
C ILE A 4 6.50 -4.53 7.87
N GLY A 5 6.29 -3.61 6.93
CA GLY A 5 6.74 -3.80 5.55
C GLY A 5 8.23 -3.53 5.46
N ILE A 6 9.01 -4.42 4.85
CA ILE A 6 10.41 -4.16 4.48
C ILE A 6 10.44 -3.75 3.02
N TYR A 7 10.90 -2.53 2.77
CA TYR A 7 11.05 -1.97 1.43
C TYR A 7 12.49 -1.54 1.22
N SER A 8 13.12 -2.03 0.16
CA SER A 8 14.47 -1.62 -0.21
C SER A 8 14.36 -0.62 -1.37
N LEU A 9 14.90 0.58 -1.17
CA LEU A 9 14.82 1.64 -2.17
C LEU A 9 15.73 1.31 -3.36
N SER A 10 15.20 1.44 -4.56
CA SER A 10 15.94 1.32 -5.81
C SER A 10 16.25 2.71 -6.38
N PRO A 11 17.21 2.82 -7.30
CA PRO A 11 17.40 4.04 -8.09
C PRO A 11 16.11 4.52 -8.78
N ALA A 12 15.25 3.60 -9.23
CA ALA A 12 14.01 3.97 -9.90
C ALA A 12 13.03 4.70 -8.98
N ASP A 13 13.04 4.46 -7.67
CA ASP A 13 12.15 5.19 -6.75
C ASP A 13 12.48 6.67 -6.68
N TYR A 14 13.77 7.02 -6.82
CA TYR A 14 14.25 8.39 -6.87
C TYR A 14 14.05 9.05 -8.25
N LEU A 15 14.09 8.25 -9.32
CA LEU A 15 14.04 8.74 -10.70
C LEU A 15 12.62 8.83 -11.26
N LEU A 16 11.78 7.83 -10.96
CA LEU A 16 10.43 7.68 -11.51
C LEU A 16 9.35 8.23 -10.57
N GLY A 17 9.72 8.65 -9.36
CA GLY A 17 8.79 9.23 -8.39
C GLY A 17 7.75 8.24 -7.86
N ASN A 18 8.09 6.95 -7.80
CA ASN A 18 7.21 5.91 -7.26
C ASN A 18 6.85 6.26 -5.81
N LYS A 19 5.57 6.54 -5.52
CA LYS A 19 5.14 6.96 -4.19
C LYS A 19 5.12 5.80 -3.18
N LEU A 20 5.54 6.06 -1.95
CA LEU A 20 5.46 5.08 -0.85
C LEU A 20 4.08 5.04 -0.19
N ASP A 21 3.24 6.05 -0.45
CA ASP A 21 1.96 6.28 0.24
C ASP A 21 1.00 5.07 0.24
N PRO A 22 0.78 4.34 -0.87
CA PRO A 22 -0.12 3.19 -0.87
C PRO A 22 0.31 2.09 0.11
N LEU A 23 1.63 1.92 0.28
CA LEU A 23 2.21 0.92 1.18
C LEU A 23 1.97 1.32 2.65
N LEU A 24 1.93 2.62 2.96
CA LEU A 24 1.68 3.10 4.32
C LEU A 24 0.29 2.70 4.84
N TYR A 25 -0.68 2.44 3.98
CA TYR A 25 -2.01 2.00 4.42
C TYR A 25 -2.10 0.50 4.75
N LEU A 26 -1.17 -0.29 4.21
CA LEU A 26 -1.15 -1.74 4.33
C LEU A 26 -0.37 -2.22 5.57
N TYR A 27 0.62 -1.44 6.01
CA TYR A 27 1.54 -1.80 7.09
C TYR A 27 1.44 -0.82 8.27
N ASP A 28 1.72 -1.32 9.48
CA ASP A 28 1.78 -0.48 10.67
C ASP A 28 2.95 0.49 10.61
N LYS A 29 4.08 0.03 10.04
CA LYS A 29 5.31 0.79 9.80
C LYS A 29 6.02 0.23 8.57
N LEU A 30 6.79 1.06 7.90
CA LEU A 30 7.72 0.62 6.87
C LEU A 30 9.15 0.72 7.37
N PHE A 31 9.94 -0.29 7.08
CA PHE A 31 11.38 -0.29 7.27
C PHE A 31 12.02 -0.12 5.91
N ILE A 32 12.75 0.97 5.76
CA ILE A 32 13.40 1.31 4.50
C ILE A 32 14.86 0.93 4.58
N LYS A 33 15.32 0.17 3.59
CA LYS A 33 16.74 -0.10 3.43
C LYS A 33 17.30 0.70 2.26
N GLU A 34 18.22 1.60 2.59
CA GLU A 34 19.02 2.31 1.59
C GLU A 34 20.23 1.43 1.23
N ASN A 35 20.22 0.87 0.02
CA ASN A 35 21.28 -0.02 -0.44
C ASN A 35 22.41 0.69 -1.19
N LEU A 36 22.14 1.87 -1.74
CA LEU A 36 23.15 2.68 -2.37
C LEU A 36 23.52 3.85 -1.45
N LYS A 37 24.79 4.24 -1.49
CA LYS A 37 25.14 5.63 -1.20
C LYS A 37 24.49 6.47 -2.29
N ILE A 38 23.28 6.95 -2.03
CA ILE A 38 22.42 7.64 -2.98
C ILE A 38 23.15 8.87 -3.58
N ASP A 39 24.07 9.48 -2.82
CA ASP A 39 24.98 10.54 -3.28
C ASP A 39 25.83 10.14 -4.50
N LEU A 40 26.14 8.85 -4.69
CA LEU A 40 26.87 8.36 -5.86
C LEU A 40 26.04 8.41 -7.14
N LEU A 41 24.70 8.44 -7.02
CA LEU A 41 23.81 8.58 -8.17
C LEU A 41 23.62 10.04 -8.58
N LEU A 42 23.90 11.00 -7.68
CA LEU A 42 23.61 12.41 -7.92
C LEU A 42 24.21 12.92 -9.25
N PRO A 43 25.49 12.68 -9.61
CA PRO A 43 26.02 13.15 -10.89
C PRO A 43 25.29 12.59 -12.11
N ILE A 44 24.80 11.34 -12.03
CA ILE A 44 24.03 10.69 -13.09
C ILE A 44 22.64 11.32 -13.19
N ILE A 45 22.00 11.54 -12.04
CA ILE A 45 20.67 12.16 -11.93
C ILE A 45 20.69 13.58 -12.50
N GLN A 46 21.72 14.37 -12.16
CA GLN A 46 21.92 15.72 -12.68
C GLN A 46 22.07 15.71 -14.21
N LYS A 47 22.88 14.80 -14.74
CA LYS A 47 23.08 14.65 -16.18
C LYS A 47 21.80 14.25 -16.92
N LEU A 48 20.92 13.49 -16.28
CA LEU A 48 19.65 13.04 -16.85
C LEU A 48 18.49 14.02 -16.63
N GLY A 49 18.68 15.07 -15.83
CA GLY A 49 17.65 16.08 -15.56
C GLY A 49 16.58 15.66 -14.56
N TYR A 50 16.82 14.66 -13.71
CA TYR A 50 15.87 14.15 -12.70
C TYR A 50 16.12 14.68 -11.29
N GLU A 51 16.82 15.82 -11.16
CA GLU A 51 17.18 16.41 -9.87
C GLU A 51 15.95 16.73 -9.02
N LYS A 52 14.88 17.21 -9.67
CA LYS A 52 13.64 17.60 -9.00
C LYS A 52 12.97 16.39 -8.36
N GLU A 53 12.84 15.30 -9.10
CA GLU A 53 12.25 14.02 -8.66
C GLU A 53 13.08 13.43 -7.52
N TYR A 54 14.40 13.45 -7.66
CA TYR A 54 15.33 13.00 -6.64
C TYR A 54 15.17 13.74 -5.31
N TYR A 55 15.23 15.08 -5.33
CA TYR A 55 15.08 15.88 -4.11
C TYR A 55 13.65 15.81 -3.55
N ALA A 56 12.64 15.69 -4.40
CA ALA A 56 11.27 15.45 -3.96
C ALA A 56 11.17 14.12 -3.20
N LYS A 57 11.85 13.06 -3.67
CA LYS A 57 11.87 11.75 -3.03
C LYS A 57 12.62 11.75 -1.70
N LEU A 58 13.78 12.41 -1.62
CA LEU A 58 14.50 12.59 -0.35
C LEU A 58 13.62 13.29 0.68
N LYS A 59 12.96 14.38 0.27
CA LYS A 59 12.04 15.12 1.14
C LYS A 59 10.82 14.28 1.56
N GLU A 60 10.30 13.44 0.67
CA GLU A 60 9.24 12.47 1.02
C GLU A 60 9.71 11.53 2.14
N ILE A 61 10.89 10.91 1.97
CA ILE A 61 11.48 9.98 2.95
C ILE A 61 11.72 10.68 4.29
N GLU A 62 12.38 11.84 4.29
CA GLU A 62 12.65 12.62 5.51
C GLU A 62 11.36 12.97 6.27
N ASN A 63 10.32 13.37 5.57
CA ASN A 63 9.04 13.66 6.20
C ASN A 63 8.41 12.37 6.76
N LEU A 64 8.38 11.29 5.99
CA LEU A 64 7.82 10.03 6.46
C LEU A 64 8.54 9.51 7.71
N GLU A 65 9.85 9.70 7.81
CA GLU A 65 10.65 9.33 8.98
C GLU A 65 10.30 10.23 10.16
N LYS A 66 10.27 11.55 9.94
CA LYS A 66 9.91 12.56 10.96
C LYS A 66 8.56 12.28 11.61
N TYR A 67 7.57 11.83 10.83
CA TYR A 67 6.24 11.47 11.32
C TYR A 67 6.12 10.01 11.80
N GLY A 68 7.23 9.25 11.78
CA GLY A 68 7.31 7.89 12.32
C GLY A 68 6.66 6.81 11.46
N PHE A 69 6.33 7.12 10.20
CA PHE A 69 5.75 6.16 9.25
C PHE A 69 6.78 5.16 8.72
N ILE A 70 8.02 5.63 8.58
CA ILE A 70 9.15 4.80 8.17
C ILE A 70 10.24 4.77 9.25
N GLU A 71 11.17 3.83 9.12
CA GLU A 71 12.44 3.80 9.86
C GLU A 71 13.52 3.27 8.92
N ILE A 72 14.66 3.96 8.89
CA ILE A 72 15.80 3.53 8.09
C ILE A 72 16.51 2.36 8.79
N LEU A 73 16.63 1.24 8.08
CA LEU A 73 17.30 0.04 8.55
C LEU A 73 18.81 0.23 8.60
N ASP A 74 19.37 0.24 9.80
CA ASP A 74 20.80 0.14 10.02
C ASP A 74 21.26 -1.32 9.88
N GLU A 75 22.00 -1.62 8.82
CA GLU A 75 22.53 -2.97 8.56
C GLU A 75 23.31 -3.54 9.75
N LYS A 76 24.01 -2.70 10.51
CA LYS A 76 24.80 -3.12 11.68
C LYS A 76 23.90 -3.61 12.82
N LYS A 77 22.65 -3.16 12.86
CA LYS A 77 21.64 -3.59 13.84
C LYS A 77 20.83 -4.80 13.37
N THR A 78 21.04 -5.25 12.13
CA THR A 78 20.33 -6.43 11.62
C THR A 78 20.95 -7.72 12.15
N PRO A 79 20.12 -8.71 12.54
CA PRO A 79 20.62 -9.95 13.11
C PRO A 79 21.52 -10.69 12.13
N LYS A 80 22.65 -11.20 12.62
CA LYS A 80 23.45 -12.17 11.87
C LYS A 80 22.74 -13.52 11.93
N VAL A 81 22.18 -13.93 10.81
CA VAL A 81 21.49 -15.22 10.66
C VAL A 81 22.30 -16.10 9.72
N ASN A 82 22.68 -17.28 10.19
CA ASN A 82 23.29 -18.30 9.33
C ASN A 82 22.18 -19.17 8.73
N ASN A 83 21.76 -18.85 7.51
CA ASN A 83 20.70 -19.54 6.80
C ASN A 83 21.07 -19.65 5.32
N ASP A 84 21.10 -20.87 4.80
CA ASP A 84 21.51 -21.16 3.42
C ASP A 84 20.67 -20.45 2.37
N LEU A 85 19.36 -20.33 2.58
CA LEU A 85 18.47 -19.64 1.65
C LEU A 85 18.79 -18.15 1.60
N ILE A 86 19.00 -17.51 2.76
CA ILE A 86 19.44 -16.12 2.84
C ILE A 86 20.78 -15.92 2.11
N GLN A 87 21.74 -16.81 2.30
CA GLN A 87 23.05 -16.71 1.63
C GLN A 87 22.93 -16.87 0.11
N ARG A 88 22.12 -17.81 -0.38
CA ARG A 88 21.88 -17.97 -1.82
C ARG A 88 21.27 -16.72 -2.44
N MET A 89 20.32 -16.08 -1.74
CA MET A 89 19.68 -14.86 -2.22
C MET A 89 20.64 -13.67 -2.25
N LEU A 90 21.50 -13.52 -1.22
CA LEU A 90 22.54 -12.49 -1.19
C LEU A 90 23.57 -12.70 -2.31
N ASN A 91 24.01 -13.95 -2.53
CA ASN A 91 24.90 -14.29 -3.64
C ASN A 91 24.26 -13.97 -4.98
N LYS A 92 22.97 -14.26 -5.15
CA LYS A 92 22.27 -13.91 -6.39
C LYS A 92 22.18 -12.41 -6.62
N ALA A 93 21.89 -11.64 -5.57
CA ALA A 93 21.87 -10.18 -5.66
C ALA A 93 23.24 -9.63 -6.10
N TYR A 94 24.32 -10.23 -5.59
CA TYR A 94 25.68 -9.90 -6.01
C TYR A 94 25.94 -10.27 -7.49
N GLU A 95 25.56 -11.47 -7.92
CA GLU A 95 25.70 -11.91 -9.32
C GLU A 95 24.98 -10.96 -10.29
N ILE A 96 23.71 -10.61 -10.00
CA ILE A 96 22.92 -9.70 -10.84
C ILE A 96 23.60 -8.33 -10.94
N SER A 97 24.06 -7.79 -9.80
CA SER A 97 24.75 -6.51 -9.76
C SER A 97 26.06 -6.55 -10.57
N TYR A 98 26.80 -7.66 -10.47
CA TYR A 98 28.07 -7.85 -11.17
C TYR A 98 27.87 -8.00 -12.68
N GLU A 99 26.88 -8.80 -13.12
CA GLU A 99 26.59 -9.00 -14.53
C GLU A 99 26.28 -7.68 -15.24
N VAL A 100 25.44 -6.84 -14.65
CA VAL A 100 25.12 -5.55 -15.27
C VAL A 100 26.28 -4.56 -15.21
N ALA A 101 27.00 -4.50 -14.10
CA ALA A 101 28.12 -3.55 -13.97
C ALA A 101 29.33 -3.88 -14.85
N TYR A 102 29.62 -5.17 -15.08
CA TYR A 102 30.89 -5.60 -15.69
C TYR A 102 30.75 -6.42 -16.97
N ASN A 103 29.65 -7.16 -17.14
CA ASN A 103 29.45 -8.03 -18.30
C ASN A 103 28.53 -7.41 -19.36
N ASN A 104 27.80 -6.35 -19.01
CA ASN A 104 26.96 -5.64 -19.96
C ASN A 104 27.83 -4.87 -20.96
N LYS A 105 27.73 -5.24 -22.24
CA LYS A 105 28.43 -4.59 -23.35
C LYS A 105 27.66 -3.42 -23.95
N GLU A 106 26.43 -3.19 -23.48
CA GLU A 106 25.60 -2.07 -23.91
C GLU A 106 26.15 -0.74 -23.41
N SER A 107 25.76 0.35 -24.05
CA SER A 107 26.18 1.70 -23.66
C SER A 107 25.01 2.69 -23.69
N GLY A 108 25.20 3.82 -23.03
CA GLY A 108 24.21 4.90 -23.01
C GLY A 108 22.91 4.50 -22.29
N ILE A 109 21.77 4.82 -22.91
CA ILE A 109 20.44 4.68 -22.32
C ILE A 109 20.07 3.22 -22.04
N LYS A 110 20.50 2.28 -22.90
CA LYS A 110 20.17 0.85 -22.72
C LYS A 110 20.84 0.28 -21.47
N TYR A 111 22.15 0.52 -21.31
CA TYR A 111 22.87 0.17 -20.09
C TYR A 111 22.21 0.75 -18.82
N PHE A 112 21.72 1.99 -18.90
CA PHE A 112 21.03 2.64 -17.79
C PHE A 112 19.71 1.95 -17.41
N PHE A 113 18.89 1.55 -18.38
CA PHE A 113 17.67 0.80 -18.10
C PHE A 113 17.96 -0.60 -17.57
N ASP A 114 18.94 -1.31 -18.14
CA ASP A 114 19.39 -2.61 -17.64
C ASP A 114 19.88 -2.50 -16.18
N LEU A 115 20.59 -1.40 -15.84
CA LEU A 115 21.00 -1.10 -14.48
C LEU A 115 19.80 -0.91 -13.56
N ILE A 116 18.81 -0.10 -13.95
CA ILE A 116 17.59 0.10 -13.15
C ILE A 116 16.88 -1.23 -12.91
N GLU A 117 16.62 -2.01 -13.97
CA GLU A 117 15.92 -3.29 -13.88
C GLU A 117 16.66 -4.28 -12.97
N SER A 118 17.99 -4.38 -13.12
CA SER A 118 18.81 -5.24 -12.26
C SER A 118 18.75 -4.81 -10.80
N GLN A 119 18.73 -3.51 -10.53
CA GLN A 119 18.62 -2.99 -9.18
C GLN A 119 17.27 -3.30 -8.56
N GLU A 120 16.17 -3.32 -9.32
CA GLU A 120 14.87 -3.75 -8.78
C GLU A 120 14.89 -5.20 -8.30
N LYS A 121 15.47 -6.09 -9.10
CA LYS A 121 15.62 -7.50 -8.72
C LYS A 121 16.48 -7.66 -7.47
N VAL A 122 17.57 -6.88 -7.37
CA VAL A 122 18.44 -6.84 -6.19
C VAL A 122 17.70 -6.31 -4.96
N GLN A 123 16.90 -5.25 -5.11
CA GLN A 123 16.11 -4.68 -4.02
C GLN A 123 15.08 -5.68 -3.48
N ASP A 124 14.42 -6.44 -4.35
CA ASP A 124 13.47 -7.47 -3.95
C ASP A 124 14.13 -8.60 -3.14
N LEU A 125 15.29 -9.07 -3.60
CA LEU A 125 16.09 -10.07 -2.87
C LEU A 125 16.52 -9.54 -1.51
N ASN A 126 16.92 -8.27 -1.43
CA ASN A 126 17.26 -7.62 -0.18
C ASN A 126 16.04 -7.54 0.76
N SER A 127 14.92 -6.99 0.32
CA SER A 127 13.70 -6.86 1.15
C SER A 127 13.31 -8.18 1.82
N ARG A 128 13.45 -9.30 1.09
CA ARG A 128 13.24 -10.64 1.63
C ARG A 128 14.29 -11.08 2.62
N CYS A 129 15.57 -10.97 2.27
CA CYS A 129 16.65 -11.36 3.17
C CYS A 129 16.50 -10.67 4.52
N TYR A 130 16.18 -9.37 4.52
CA TYR A 130 15.99 -8.60 5.75
C TYR A 130 14.70 -8.98 6.47
N SER A 131 13.59 -9.19 5.76
CA SER A 131 12.36 -9.70 6.38
C SER A 131 12.59 -11.04 7.08
N MET A 132 13.26 -11.99 6.42
CA MET A 132 13.62 -13.29 6.99
C MET A 132 14.50 -13.14 8.22
N LYS A 133 15.59 -12.35 8.13
CA LYS A 133 16.48 -12.10 9.26
C LYS A 133 15.72 -11.55 10.46
N LEU A 134 14.87 -10.55 10.25
CA LEU A 134 14.14 -9.88 11.32
C LEU A 134 13.05 -10.77 11.93
N ASN A 135 12.39 -11.61 11.13
CA ASN A 135 11.42 -12.60 11.61
C ASN A 135 12.05 -13.70 12.49
N THR A 136 13.37 -13.93 12.42
CA THR A 136 14.02 -14.95 13.27
C THR A 136 14.19 -14.53 14.73
N VAL A 137 14.20 -13.23 15.03
CA VAL A 137 14.56 -12.74 16.39
C VAL A 137 13.49 -11.85 17.02
N ASN A 138 12.55 -11.31 16.25
CA ASN A 138 11.59 -10.32 16.71
C ASN A 138 10.19 -10.91 16.89
N LYS A 139 9.40 -10.30 17.77
CA LYS A 139 7.98 -10.61 17.98
C LYS A 139 7.04 -9.93 16.97
N ASN A 140 7.57 -9.22 15.97
CA ASN A 140 6.80 -8.56 14.92
C ASN A 140 6.83 -9.42 13.65
N ILE A 141 5.86 -9.21 12.76
CA ILE A 141 5.83 -9.85 11.43
C ILE A 141 6.44 -8.87 10.44
N TYR A 142 7.53 -9.28 9.80
CA TYR A 142 8.21 -8.52 8.75
C TYR A 142 7.86 -9.12 7.39
N ILE A 143 7.29 -8.29 6.52
CA ILE A 143 6.77 -8.70 5.21
C ILE A 143 7.57 -8.01 4.12
N PRO A 144 8.20 -8.74 3.20
CA PRO A 144 8.96 -8.11 2.12
C PRO A 144 7.99 -7.49 1.12
N ILE A 145 8.21 -6.22 0.79
CA ILE A 145 7.52 -5.54 -0.30
C ILE A 145 8.38 -5.73 -1.54
N LEU A 146 7.80 -6.38 -2.55
CA LEU A 146 8.47 -6.69 -3.81
C LEU A 146 7.87 -5.88 -4.94
N LYS A 147 8.73 -5.53 -5.89
CA LYS A 147 8.36 -4.80 -7.10
C LYS A 147 8.19 -5.72 -8.29
N GLU A 148 8.95 -6.81 -8.34
CA GLU A 148 8.79 -7.88 -9.30
C GLU A 148 8.31 -9.16 -8.59
N PRO A 149 7.01 -9.50 -8.72
CA PRO A 149 6.46 -10.70 -8.07
C PRO A 149 7.06 -11.99 -8.64
N HIS A 150 7.66 -11.96 -9.84
CA HIS A 150 8.23 -13.13 -10.52
C HIS A 150 9.74 -13.24 -10.32
N ASN A 151 10.17 -13.50 -9.09
CA ASN A 151 11.57 -13.78 -8.80
C ASN A 151 11.77 -15.28 -8.55
N GLN A 152 12.69 -15.91 -9.29
CA GLN A 152 12.95 -17.38 -9.35
C GLN A 152 13.32 -18.05 -8.01
N PHE A 153 13.43 -17.29 -6.92
CA PHE A 153 13.85 -17.73 -5.58
C PHE A 153 12.69 -17.77 -4.56
N LEU A 154 11.44 -17.76 -5.04
CA LEU A 154 10.27 -17.73 -4.18
C LEU A 154 9.76 -19.14 -3.87
N ASP A 155 9.41 -19.39 -2.60
CA ASP A 155 8.37 -20.37 -2.33
C ASP A 155 7.02 -19.83 -2.83
N GLU A 156 6.16 -20.73 -3.28
CA GLU A 156 4.90 -20.40 -3.96
C GLU A 156 3.98 -19.48 -3.13
N HIS A 157 3.99 -19.64 -1.81
CA HIS A 157 3.17 -18.84 -0.89
C HIS A 157 3.67 -17.38 -0.77
N THR A 158 4.99 -17.18 -0.74
CA THR A 158 5.60 -15.84 -0.71
C THR A 158 5.42 -15.12 -2.04
N VAL A 159 5.43 -15.85 -3.18
CA VAL A 159 5.02 -15.28 -4.50
C VAL A 159 3.60 -14.75 -4.40
N LYS A 160 2.68 -15.58 -3.91
CA LYS A 160 1.25 -15.28 -3.90
C LYS A 160 0.93 -14.09 -3.01
N ASN A 161 1.47 -14.06 -1.79
CA ASN A 161 1.36 -12.89 -0.90
C ASN A 161 1.77 -11.60 -1.62
N SER A 162 2.96 -11.61 -2.23
CA SER A 162 3.45 -10.42 -2.93
C SER A 162 2.57 -10.04 -4.12
N ALA A 163 2.06 -11.00 -4.89
CA ALA A 163 1.18 -10.73 -6.02
C ALA A 163 -0.12 -10.07 -5.58
N VAL A 164 -0.73 -10.55 -4.48
CA VAL A 164 -1.93 -9.94 -3.88
C VAL A 164 -1.64 -8.52 -3.42
N TYR A 165 -0.51 -8.30 -2.73
CA TYR A 165 -0.08 -6.96 -2.31
C TYR A 165 0.07 -6.01 -3.51
N SER A 166 0.71 -6.44 -4.61
CA SER A 166 0.88 -5.64 -5.82
C SER A 166 -0.46 -5.28 -6.49
N ILE A 167 -1.39 -6.24 -6.58
CA ILE A 167 -2.75 -5.98 -7.10
C ILE A 167 -3.46 -4.93 -6.24
N LEU A 168 -3.38 -5.06 -4.91
CA LEU A 168 -4.03 -4.14 -3.99
C LEU A 168 -3.44 -2.73 -4.04
N THR A 169 -2.12 -2.59 -4.08
CA THR A 169 -1.47 -1.28 -4.15
C THR A 169 -1.92 -0.50 -5.38
N ASN A 170 -2.21 -1.17 -6.49
CA ASN A 170 -2.73 -0.53 -7.71
C ASN A 170 -4.18 -0.04 -7.57
N LYS A 171 -4.96 -0.60 -6.64
CA LYS A 171 -6.36 -0.22 -6.41
C LYS A 171 -6.54 0.80 -5.28
N ILE A 172 -5.52 0.98 -4.42
CA ILE A 172 -5.51 1.99 -3.35
C ILE A 172 -5.08 3.32 -3.98
N PRO A 173 -5.97 4.33 -4.03
CA PRO A 173 -5.58 5.63 -4.56
C PRO A 173 -4.58 6.28 -3.61
N THR A 174 -3.69 7.08 -4.18
CA THR A 174 -2.89 8.01 -3.39
C THR A 174 -3.71 9.28 -3.20
N PRO A 175 -4.01 9.70 -1.97
CA PRO A 175 -4.65 10.99 -1.76
C PRO A 175 -3.75 12.11 -2.26
N THR A 176 -4.32 13.04 -3.04
CA THR A 176 -3.57 14.14 -3.63
C THR A 176 -3.24 15.25 -2.63
N ASP A 177 -4.02 15.37 -1.54
CA ASP A 177 -3.99 16.52 -0.64
C ASP A 177 -3.75 16.20 0.84
N PHE A 178 -3.32 14.98 1.18
CA PHE A 178 -3.03 14.64 2.57
C PHE A 178 -1.72 15.26 3.04
N ASN A 179 -1.79 16.04 4.12
CA ASN A 179 -0.59 16.33 4.89
C ASN A 179 -0.26 15.13 5.81
N TYR A 180 1.01 14.99 6.16
CA TYR A 180 1.49 13.86 6.98
C TYR A 180 0.85 13.78 8.37
N LEU A 181 0.34 14.90 8.92
CA LEU A 181 -0.38 14.91 10.19
C LEU A 181 -1.75 14.24 10.06
N GLN A 182 -2.50 14.55 9.00
CA GLN A 182 -3.79 13.90 8.70
C GLN A 182 -3.61 12.39 8.50
N LEU A 183 -2.52 11.96 7.85
CA LEU A 183 -2.20 10.54 7.74
C LEU A 183 -1.94 9.88 9.11
N SER A 184 -1.29 10.60 10.02
CA SER A 184 -1.00 10.10 11.38
C SER A 184 -2.30 9.96 12.18
N GLU A 185 -3.16 10.98 12.12
CA GLU A 185 -4.49 10.96 12.73
C GLU A 185 -5.33 9.82 12.17
N LEU A 186 -5.39 9.67 10.84
CA LEU A 186 -6.09 8.59 10.16
C LEU A 186 -5.58 7.21 10.59
N LYS A 187 -4.27 7.01 10.69
CA LYS A 187 -3.71 5.72 11.14
C LYS A 187 -3.92 5.46 12.63
N SER A 188 -4.22 6.50 13.41
CA SER A 188 -4.56 6.35 14.83
C SER A 188 -6.02 5.96 15.07
N ASP A 189 -6.91 6.26 14.11
CA ASP A 189 -8.35 6.00 14.15
C ASP A 189 -8.67 4.49 14.32
N PRO A 190 -9.50 4.12 15.32
CA PRO A 190 -9.88 2.72 15.56
C PRO A 190 -10.58 2.06 14.38
N ASP A 191 -11.45 2.78 13.67
CA ASP A 191 -12.17 2.25 12.50
C ASP A 191 -11.21 1.98 11.33
N PHE A 192 -10.28 2.91 11.07
CA PHE A 192 -9.22 2.72 10.09
C PHE A 192 -8.36 1.49 10.40
N LYS A 193 -7.95 1.32 11.66
CA LYS A 193 -7.20 0.12 12.11
C LYS A 193 -7.98 -1.15 11.85
N LEU A 194 -9.26 -1.19 12.21
CA LEU A 194 -10.12 -2.36 11.98
C LEU A 194 -10.21 -2.72 10.50
N LYS A 195 -10.51 -1.73 9.64
CA LYS A 195 -10.57 -1.93 8.17
C LYS A 195 -9.23 -2.41 7.61
N SER A 196 -8.11 -1.89 8.13
CA SER A 196 -6.76 -2.32 7.76
C SER A 196 -6.46 -3.76 8.20
N TYR A 197 -6.93 -4.18 9.39
CA TYR A 197 -6.82 -5.58 9.83
C TYR A 197 -7.65 -6.54 8.96
N ARG A 198 -8.88 -6.16 8.61
CA ARG A 198 -9.73 -6.99 7.74
C ARG A 198 -9.10 -7.18 6.36
N LEU A 199 -8.56 -6.12 5.77
CA LEU A 199 -7.87 -6.20 4.48
C LEU A 199 -6.64 -7.11 4.55
N ARG A 200 -5.82 -6.98 5.61
CA ARG A 200 -4.66 -7.88 5.81
C ARG A 200 -5.07 -9.33 6.00
N ASN A 201 -6.16 -9.59 6.72
CA ASN A 201 -6.65 -10.95 6.90
C ASN A 201 -7.08 -11.56 5.56
N TRP A 202 -7.80 -10.80 4.73
CA TRP A 202 -8.16 -11.20 3.38
C TRP A 202 -6.94 -11.50 2.51
N ILE A 203 -5.88 -10.67 2.56
CA ILE A 203 -4.62 -10.95 1.87
C ILE A 203 -4.06 -12.32 2.26
N ASN A 204 -4.01 -12.60 3.57
CA ASN A 204 -3.48 -13.86 4.07
C ASN A 204 -4.34 -15.07 3.70
N GLU A 205 -5.67 -14.90 3.60
CA GLU A 205 -6.59 -15.95 3.17
C GLU A 205 -6.41 -16.25 1.69
N VAL A 206 -6.50 -15.23 0.84
CA VAL A 206 -6.40 -15.38 -0.62
C VAL A 206 -5.03 -15.90 -1.05
N SER A 207 -3.97 -15.52 -0.35
CA SER A 207 -2.61 -15.98 -0.69
C SER A 207 -2.36 -17.46 -0.39
N LYS A 208 -3.21 -18.08 0.44
CA LYS A 208 -3.20 -19.53 0.69
C LYS A 208 -4.04 -20.31 -0.32
N GLU A 209 -4.92 -19.64 -1.05
CA GLU A 209 -5.75 -20.27 -2.07
C GLU A 209 -4.92 -20.57 -3.33
N ASN A 210 -5.34 -21.57 -4.10
CA ASN A 210 -4.71 -21.87 -5.39
C ASN A 210 -5.36 -21.07 -6.53
N LEU A 211 -5.31 -19.74 -6.42
CA LEU A 211 -5.83 -18.81 -7.42
C LEU A 211 -4.70 -18.22 -8.26
N SER A 212 -4.99 -17.99 -9.53
CA SER A 212 -4.18 -17.17 -10.44
C SER A 212 -4.32 -15.68 -10.14
N THR A 213 -3.35 -14.88 -10.57
CA THR A 213 -3.39 -13.40 -10.48
C THR A 213 -4.71 -12.83 -10.98
N LYS A 214 -5.22 -13.33 -12.11
CA LYS A 214 -6.48 -12.86 -12.71
C LYS A 214 -7.70 -13.21 -11.86
N GLU A 215 -7.73 -14.40 -11.26
CA GLU A 215 -8.82 -14.80 -10.36
C GLU A 215 -8.81 -13.96 -9.07
N ILE A 216 -7.63 -13.62 -8.57
CA ILE A 216 -7.45 -12.71 -7.42
C ILE A 216 -7.98 -11.31 -7.76
N GLU A 217 -7.63 -10.77 -8.93
CA GLU A 217 -8.15 -9.49 -9.41
C GLU A 217 -9.68 -9.49 -9.51
N GLN A 218 -10.26 -10.52 -10.13
CA GLN A 218 -11.71 -10.68 -10.25
C GLN A 218 -12.39 -10.77 -8.89
N LYS A 219 -11.82 -11.53 -7.94
CA LYS A 219 -12.33 -11.65 -6.57
C LYS A 219 -12.29 -10.30 -5.84
N LEU A 220 -11.21 -9.53 -6.01
CA LEU A 220 -11.09 -8.17 -5.45
C LEU A 220 -12.16 -7.23 -6.03
N GLU A 221 -12.34 -7.25 -7.35
CA GLU A 221 -13.33 -6.41 -8.04
C GLU A 221 -14.76 -6.75 -7.60
N TYR A 222 -15.07 -8.04 -7.48
CA TYR A 222 -16.34 -8.51 -6.94
C TYR A 222 -16.61 -7.96 -5.53
N LEU A 223 -15.64 -8.11 -4.60
CA LEU A 223 -15.81 -7.62 -3.23
C LEU A 223 -15.93 -6.10 -3.14
N LEU A 224 -15.21 -5.37 -4.00
CA LEU A 224 -15.31 -3.91 -4.09
C LEU A 224 -16.69 -3.48 -4.56
N GLU A 225 -17.27 -4.18 -5.53
CA GLU A 225 -18.61 -3.90 -6.03
C GLU A 225 -19.67 -4.24 -4.97
N GLU A 226 -19.61 -5.42 -4.35
CA GLU A 226 -20.52 -5.80 -3.27
C GLU A 226 -20.51 -4.78 -2.13
N TYR A 227 -19.31 -4.42 -1.67
CA TYR A 227 -19.14 -3.44 -0.61
C TYR A 227 -19.73 -2.09 -1.00
N THR A 228 -19.46 -1.62 -2.22
CA THR A 228 -19.96 -0.33 -2.73
C THR A 228 -21.48 -0.34 -2.79
N GLN A 229 -22.10 -1.40 -3.31
CA GLN A 229 -23.56 -1.52 -3.37
C GLN A 229 -24.19 -1.55 -1.96
N GLN A 230 -23.63 -2.33 -1.03
CA GLN A 230 -24.13 -2.38 0.35
C GLN A 230 -23.97 -1.05 1.07
N PHE A 231 -22.85 -0.36 0.85
CA PHE A 231 -22.58 0.97 1.38
C PHE A 231 -23.59 1.99 0.87
N LEU A 232 -23.86 2.02 -0.44
CA LEU A 232 -24.87 2.90 -1.03
C LEU A 232 -26.26 2.60 -0.46
N LEU A 233 -26.68 1.33 -0.43
CA LEU A 233 -27.98 0.91 0.10
C LEU A 233 -28.17 1.32 1.56
N HIS A 234 -27.18 1.05 2.42
CA HIS A 234 -27.28 1.39 3.83
C HIS A 234 -27.20 2.89 4.06
N LYS A 235 -26.31 3.63 3.38
CA LYS A 235 -26.31 5.11 3.46
C LYS A 235 -27.62 5.72 2.98
N MET A 236 -28.27 5.15 1.96
CA MET A 236 -29.60 5.55 1.55
C MET A 236 -30.62 5.30 2.67
N LYS A 237 -30.62 4.10 3.28
CA LYS A 237 -31.49 3.80 4.44
C LYS A 237 -31.25 4.75 5.61
N TYR A 238 -30.00 4.99 6.00
CA TYR A 238 -29.67 5.91 7.09
C TYR A 238 -30.03 7.35 6.79
N THR A 239 -29.83 7.81 5.55
CA THR A 239 -30.33 9.12 5.11
C THR A 239 -31.85 9.15 5.27
N LEU A 240 -32.58 8.18 4.73
CA LEU A 240 -34.04 8.11 4.86
C LEU A 240 -34.52 8.05 6.32
N SER A 241 -33.86 7.26 7.18
CA SER A 241 -34.18 7.13 8.61
C SER A 241 -33.84 8.39 9.40
N SER A 242 -32.74 9.07 9.09
CA SER A 242 -32.38 10.37 9.68
C SER A 242 -33.32 11.48 9.19
N PHE A 243 -33.90 11.31 8.01
CA PHE A 243 -34.94 12.14 7.41
C PHE A 243 -36.35 11.58 7.65
N GLU A 244 -36.61 10.80 8.71
CA GLU A 244 -37.96 10.37 9.13
C GLU A 244 -38.84 11.54 9.67
N SER A 245 -38.82 12.65 8.94
CA SER A 245 -39.91 13.60 8.90
C SER A 245 -40.15 13.96 7.44
N PHE A 246 -41.17 13.30 6.88
CA PHE A 246 -41.81 13.48 5.58
C PHE A 246 -41.04 12.97 4.35
N ILE A 247 -41.45 11.79 3.84
CA ILE A 247 -42.24 11.62 2.60
C ILE A 247 -42.50 10.12 2.38
N THR A 248 -43.78 9.76 2.23
CA THR A 248 -44.22 8.47 1.70
C THR A 248 -43.82 8.37 0.23
N LEU A 249 -42.74 7.65 -0.08
CA LEU A 249 -42.27 7.44 -1.45
C LEU A 249 -42.94 6.20 -2.04
N THR A 250 -43.98 6.38 -2.86
CA THR A 250 -44.42 5.37 -3.83
C THR A 250 -43.48 5.38 -5.04
N ALA A 251 -43.22 4.20 -5.60
CA ALA A 251 -42.06 3.83 -6.42
C ALA A 251 -41.86 4.53 -7.79
N ASP A 252 -42.59 5.59 -8.14
CA ASP A 252 -42.62 6.14 -9.52
C ASP A 252 -41.97 7.52 -9.71
N THR A 253 -41.22 8.07 -8.75
CA THR A 253 -40.69 9.45 -8.84
C THR A 253 -39.18 9.57 -8.67
N ILE A 254 -38.39 8.81 -9.44
CA ILE A 254 -36.93 9.04 -9.53
C ILE A 254 -36.59 10.20 -10.50
N GLU A 255 -37.49 10.60 -11.40
CA GLU A 255 -37.08 11.44 -12.54
C GLU A 255 -36.94 12.95 -12.27
N ASN A 256 -37.35 13.48 -11.11
CA ASN A 256 -37.38 14.94 -10.87
C ASN A 256 -36.49 15.48 -9.73
N LEU A 257 -35.61 14.66 -9.15
CA LEU A 257 -34.69 15.12 -8.08
C LEU A 257 -33.57 16.06 -8.57
N ALA A 258 -33.49 16.35 -9.88
CA ALA A 258 -32.47 17.22 -10.45
C ALA A 258 -32.69 18.74 -10.24
N ARG A 259 -33.77 19.19 -9.57
CA ARG A 259 -34.05 20.62 -9.41
C ARG A 259 -34.72 20.98 -8.07
N LEU A 260 -34.02 20.86 -6.95
CA LEU A 260 -34.45 21.53 -5.72
C LEU A 260 -33.30 22.24 -5.01
N LYS A 261 -33.55 23.52 -4.79
CA LYS A 261 -32.61 24.57 -4.38
C LYS A 261 -32.23 24.41 -2.91
N PHE A 262 -30.92 24.52 -2.63
CA PHE A 262 -30.37 24.56 -1.27
C PHE A 262 -30.80 25.84 -0.56
N GLY A 263 -31.57 25.70 0.52
CA GLY A 263 -31.96 26.79 1.39
C GLY A 263 -32.17 26.29 2.82
N ALA A 264 -31.15 26.52 3.65
CA ALA A 264 -31.17 26.56 5.12
C ALA A 264 -31.54 25.28 5.89
N VAL A 265 -30.54 24.60 6.45
CA VAL A 265 -30.68 23.97 7.79
C VAL A 265 -29.37 24.09 8.55
N ALA A 266 -29.32 25.04 9.48
CA ALA A 266 -28.37 25.08 10.58
C ALA A 266 -29.06 24.51 11.83
N LYS A 267 -28.92 23.20 12.07
CA LYS A 267 -29.04 22.49 13.37
C LYS A 267 -29.13 20.97 13.15
N THR A 268 -28.02 20.30 12.86
CA THR A 268 -27.98 18.83 12.89
C THR A 268 -26.57 18.35 13.20
N ILE A 269 -26.12 18.47 14.45
CA ILE A 269 -24.84 17.87 14.88
C ILE A 269 -25.07 16.66 15.80
N PHE A 270 -26.26 16.52 16.41
CA PHE A 270 -26.55 15.40 17.33
C PHE A 270 -27.16 14.15 16.66
N ASP A 271 -27.85 14.27 15.52
CA ASP A 271 -28.44 13.10 14.85
C ASP A 271 -27.47 12.39 13.89
N ILE A 272 -26.48 13.12 13.36
CA ILE A 272 -25.43 12.56 12.49
C ILE A 272 -24.59 11.53 13.26
N GLN A 273 -24.23 11.82 14.52
CA GLN A 273 -23.39 10.93 15.33
C GLN A 273 -24.05 9.59 15.68
N LYS A 274 -25.38 9.54 15.87
CA LYS A 274 -26.10 8.28 16.12
C LYS A 274 -26.29 7.47 14.85
N SER A 275 -26.55 8.14 13.72
CA SER A 275 -26.59 7.51 12.39
C SER A 275 -25.24 6.88 12.05
N ASP A 276 -24.13 7.52 12.41
CA ASP A 276 -22.79 7.00 12.17
C ASP A 276 -22.49 5.74 13.01
N ILE A 277 -22.91 5.67 14.27
CA ILE A 277 -22.72 4.48 15.11
C ILE A 277 -23.51 3.29 14.55
N ALA A 278 -24.80 3.47 14.26
CA ALA A 278 -25.61 2.41 13.67
C ALA A 278 -25.07 1.98 12.30
N PHE A 279 -24.58 2.92 11.49
CA PHE A 279 -23.92 2.63 10.23
C PHE A 279 -22.66 1.78 10.42
N LEU A 280 -21.78 2.12 11.36
CA LEU A 280 -20.58 1.35 11.68
C LEU A 280 -20.92 -0.06 12.20
N GLU A 281 -22.00 -0.20 12.98
CA GLU A 281 -22.52 -1.49 13.41
C GLU A 281 -23.04 -2.32 12.22
N ALA A 282 -23.78 -1.70 11.30
CA ALA A 282 -24.28 -2.38 10.10
C ALA A 282 -23.14 -2.79 9.14
N GLU A 283 -22.12 -1.93 8.96
CA GLU A 283 -20.95 -2.19 8.11
C GLU A 283 -20.20 -3.46 8.54
N THR A 284 -20.26 -3.81 9.84
CA THR A 284 -19.68 -5.06 10.34
C THR A 284 -20.29 -6.30 9.70
N ASN A 285 -21.51 -6.22 9.17
CA ASN A 285 -22.20 -7.33 8.50
C ASN A 285 -22.20 -7.22 6.97
N PHE A 286 -21.54 -6.23 6.37
CA PHE A 286 -21.53 -6.09 4.91
C PHE A 286 -20.69 -7.20 4.26
N ALA A 287 -21.20 -7.73 3.15
CA ALA A 287 -20.37 -8.43 2.20
C ALA A 287 -19.29 -7.49 1.66
N GLY A 288 -18.06 -8.00 1.47
CA GLY A 288 -16.93 -7.18 1.01
C GLY A 288 -16.37 -6.20 2.06
N ARG A 289 -16.78 -6.26 3.33
CA ARG A 289 -16.22 -5.42 4.41
C ARG A 289 -14.69 -5.56 4.56
N GLU A 290 -14.11 -6.62 4.03
CA GLU A 290 -12.67 -6.90 3.97
C GLU A 290 -11.93 -5.85 3.13
N VAL A 291 -12.58 -5.30 2.10
CA VAL A 291 -11.99 -4.29 1.19
C VAL A 291 -12.46 -2.85 1.51
N ALA A 292 -13.18 -2.67 2.62
CA ALA A 292 -13.72 -1.39 3.08
C ALA A 292 -12.65 -0.29 3.20
N LEU A 293 -11.40 -0.66 3.52
CA LEU A 293 -10.28 0.28 3.60
C LEU A 293 -10.05 1.01 2.27
N ILE A 294 -10.13 0.28 1.15
CA ILE A 294 -9.90 0.85 -0.19
C ILE A 294 -10.95 1.92 -0.48
N HIS A 295 -12.21 1.65 -0.15
CA HIS A 295 -13.30 2.61 -0.30
C HIS A 295 -13.12 3.82 0.64
N LYS A 296 -12.70 3.60 1.90
CA LYS A 296 -12.41 4.69 2.84
C LYS A 296 -11.34 5.63 2.29
N ILE A 297 -10.24 5.09 1.75
CA ILE A 297 -9.15 5.90 1.17
C ILE A 297 -9.63 6.62 -0.10
N LYS A 298 -10.42 5.97 -0.97
CA LYS A 298 -10.99 6.61 -2.18
C LYS A 298 -11.83 7.85 -1.90
N ASN A 299 -12.56 7.89 -0.78
CA ASN A 299 -13.39 9.05 -0.42
C ASN A 299 -12.62 10.15 0.33
N LEU A 300 -11.35 9.91 0.65
CA LEU A 300 -10.46 10.90 1.25
C LEU A 300 -9.66 11.66 0.18
N SER A 301 -9.48 11.06 -1.01
CA SER A 301 -8.90 11.66 -2.21
C SER A 301 -9.92 12.52 -2.97
#